data_AF-A0AAW0JLE0-F1
#
_entry.id   AF-A0AAW0JLE0-F1
#
_cell.length_a   1.000
_cell.length_b   1.000
_cell.length_c   1.000
_cell.angle_alpha   90.00
_cell.angle_beta   90.00
_cell.angle_gamma   90.00
#
_symmetry.space_group_name_H-M   'P 1'
#
loop_
_entity.id
_entity.type
_entity.pdbx_description
1 polymer ?
#
loop_
_entity_poly.entity_id
_entity_poly.type
_entity_poly.pdbx_seq_one_letter_code
_entity_poly.pdbx_strand_id
1 'polypeptide(L)' 'MMKFRLSEDTKKASSWQVVQVYRKKCIIYTEQVQRVKANGTAVHVGIHPSKMVITRVKLDKDRKKTLERKAKSP' A
#
# COMPACT_ATOMS: atom_id res chain seq x y z
N MET A 1 9.12 -6.53 2.67
CA MET A 1 8.48 -5.36 2.03
C MET A 1 6.98 -5.38 2.31
N MET A 2 6.30 -4.22 2.39
CA MET A 2 4.86 -4.19 2.66
C MET A 2 4.06 -4.51 1.40
N LYS A 3 2.99 -5.31 1.55
CA LYS A 3 2.07 -5.66 0.47
C LYS A 3 0.65 -5.23 0.78
N PHE A 4 -0.04 -4.67 -0.22
CA PHE A 4 -1.40 -4.16 -0.12
C PHE A 4 -2.29 -4.76 -1.22
N ARG A 5 -3.59 -4.78 -0.99
CA ARG A 5 -4.64 -5.13 -1.96
C ARG A 5 -5.72 -4.04 -1.93
N LEU A 6 -6.46 -3.80 -3.02
CA LEU A 6 -7.67 -2.96 -2.98
C LEU A 6 -8.79 -3.61 -2.15
N SER A 7 -9.57 -2.80 -1.44
CA SER A 7 -10.70 -3.24 -0.63
C SER A 7 -11.96 -3.53 -1.46
N GLU A 8 -12.20 -2.75 -2.51
CA GLU A 8 -13.47 -2.74 -3.26
C GLU A 8 -13.53 -3.81 -4.38
N ASP A 9 -12.39 -4.39 -4.79
CA ASP A 9 -12.33 -5.36 -5.89
C ASP A 9 -12.24 -6.82 -5.39
N THR A 10 -13.38 -7.51 -5.36
CA THR A 10 -13.50 -8.95 -5.06
C THR A 10 -12.83 -9.86 -6.11
N LYS A 11 -12.39 -9.34 -7.27
CA LYS A 11 -11.96 -10.15 -8.43
C LYS A 11 -10.47 -10.27 -8.71
N LYS A 12 -9.55 -9.65 -7.96
CA LYS A 12 -8.10 -9.88 -8.18
C LYS A 12 -7.37 -10.04 -6.85
N ALA A 13 -7.06 -11.30 -6.51
CA ALA A 13 -6.32 -11.69 -5.31
C ALA A 13 -4.85 -11.22 -5.28
N SER A 14 -4.39 -10.47 -6.28
CA SER A 14 -3.00 -10.03 -6.42
C SER A 14 -2.64 -8.96 -5.40
N SER A 15 -1.75 -9.31 -4.48
CA SER A 15 -1.13 -8.35 -3.56
C SER A 15 -0.06 -7.54 -4.28
N TRP A 16 -0.06 -6.22 -4.14
CA TRP A 16 0.91 -5.33 -4.73
C TRP A 16 1.94 -4.84 -3.72
N GLN A 17 3.15 -4.63 -4.22
CA GLN A 17 4.23 -4.02 -3.47
C GLN A 17 4.11 -2.49 -3.53
N VAL A 18 4.35 -1.85 -2.39
CA VAL A 18 4.41 -0.39 -2.28
C VAL A 18 5.78 0.10 -2.68
N VAL A 19 5.83 1.05 -3.62
CA VAL A 19 7.06 1.70 -4.05
C VAL A 19 7.38 2.86 -3.11
N GLN A 20 6.41 3.75 -2.93
CA GLN A 20 6.59 4.97 -2.16
C GLN A 20 5.25 5.48 -1.60
N VAL A 21 5.32 6.17 -0.46
CA VAL A 21 4.19 6.80 0.21
C VAL A 21 4.31 8.31 0.09
N TYR A 22 3.36 8.93 -0.60
CA TYR A 22 3.36 10.36 -0.85
C TYR A 22 2.44 11.09 0.14
N ARG A 23 3.02 11.42 1.30
CA ARG A 23 2.28 11.98 2.44
C ARG A 23 1.64 13.34 2.17
N LYS A 24 2.26 14.21 1.33
CA LYS A 24 1.72 15.54 1.01
C LYS A 24 0.33 15.50 0.35
N LYS A 25 0.02 14.43 -0.40
CA LYS A 25 -1.32 14.22 -1.00
C LYS A 25 -2.06 13.02 -0.38
N CYS A 26 -1.57 12.47 0.72
CA CYS A 26 -2.13 11.27 1.36
C CYS A 26 -2.37 10.10 0.39
N ILE A 27 -1.43 9.87 -0.52
CA ILE A 27 -1.53 8.87 -1.60
C ILE A 27 -0.41 7.82 -1.47
N ILE A 28 -0.72 6.58 -1.87
CA ILE A 28 0.25 5.49 -2.00
C ILE A 28 0.45 5.16 -3.47
N TYR A 29 1.71 4.94 -3.88
CA TYR A 29 2.05 4.42 -5.20
C TYR A 29 2.46 2.94 -5.10
N THR A 30 1.89 2.14 -5.98
CA THR A 30 2.12 0.69 -6.09
C THR A 30 2.72 0.33 -7.43
N GLU A 31 3.54 -0.72 -7.49
CA GLU A 31 4.28 -1.12 -8.70
C GLU A 31 3.37 -1.45 -9.89
N GLN A 32 2.21 -2.06 -9.64
CA GLN A 32 1.32 -2.56 -10.71
C GLN A 32 0.41 -1.51 -11.33
N VAL A 33 0.17 -0.39 -10.65
CA VAL A 33 -0.82 0.60 -11.11
C VAL A 33 -0.08 1.77 -11.73
N GLN A 34 0.17 1.65 -13.03
CA GLN A 34 0.82 2.67 -13.84
C GLN A 34 -0.09 3.08 -14.99
N ARG A 35 0.01 4.36 -15.37
CA ARG A 35 -0.60 4.90 -16.58
C ARG A 35 0.50 5.42 -17.50
N VAL A 36 0.32 5.24 -18.79
CA VAL A 36 1.21 5.79 -19.81
C VAL A 36 0.71 7.18 -20.19
N LYS A 37 1.61 8.17 -20.17
CA LYS A 37 1.32 9.52 -20.68
C LYS A 37 1.41 9.56 -22.20
N ALA A 38 0.88 10.60 -22.84
CA ALA A 38 1.00 10.80 -24.29
C ALA A 38 2.46 10.84 -24.79
N ASN A 39 3.41 11.21 -23.93
CA ASN A 39 4.84 11.21 -24.22
C ASN A 39 5.53 9.84 -24.03
N GLY A 40 4.77 8.75 -23.83
CA GLY A 40 5.29 7.39 -23.66
C GLY A 40 5.86 7.05 -22.28
N THR A 41 5.99 8.01 -21.36
CA THR A 41 6.49 7.74 -20.00
C THR A 41 5.42 7.12 -19.10
N ALA A 42 5.78 6.08 -18.36
CA ALA A 42 4.90 5.46 -17.38
C ALA A 42 4.96 6.21 -16.03
N VAL A 43 3.79 6.56 -15.48
CA VAL A 43 3.68 7.21 -14.17
C VAL A 43 2.75 6.40 -13.29
N HIS A 44 3.16 6.20 -12.03
CA HIS A 44 2.35 5.53 -11.03
C HIS A 44 1.07 6.31 -10.75
N VAL A 45 -0.06 5.60 -10.74
CA VAL A 45 -1.34 6.16 -10.31
C VAL A 45 -1.42 6.07 -8.80
N GLY A 46 -1.84 7.17 -8.20
CA GLY A 46 -2.00 7.28 -6.76
C GLY A 46 -3.31 6.67 -6.27
N ILE A 47 -3.24 5.86 -5.21
CA ILE A 47 -4.43 5.29 -4.55
C ILE A 47 -4.52 5.82 -3.12
N HIS A 48 -5.73 6.15 -2.67
CA HIS A 48 -5.97 6.56 -1.30
C HIS A 48 -5.85 5.36 -0.34
N PRO A 49 -5.12 5.48 0.79
CA PRO A 49 -4.85 4.37 1.70
C PRO A 49 -6.11 3.72 2.27
N SER A 50 -7.21 4.46 2.47
CA SER A 50 -8.46 3.87 3.02
C SER A 50 -9.14 2.87 2.08
N LYS A 51 -8.80 2.90 0.78
CA LYS A 51 -9.28 1.91 -0.19
C LYS A 51 -8.36 0.70 -0.31
N MET A 52 -7.34 0.60 0.56
CA MET A 52 -6.37 -0.47 0.54
C MET A 52 -6.38 -1.26 1.85
N VAL A 53 -6.21 -2.57 1.72
CA VAL A 53 -6.08 -3.54 2.80
C VAL A 53 -4.62 -4.03 2.84
N ILE A 54 -4.04 -4.04 4.04
CA ILE A 54 -2.68 -4.55 4.27
C ILE A 54 -2.72 -6.07 4.28
N THR A 55 -1.89 -6.72 3.45
CA THR A 55 -1.80 -8.18 3.37
C THR A 55 -0.53 -8.74 4.01
N ARG A 56 0.61 -8.06 3.85
CA ARG A 56 1.86 -8.39 4.53
C ARG A 56 2.56 -7.13 5.02
N VAL A 57 3.03 -7.17 6.25
CA VAL A 57 3.73 -6.05 6.89
C VAL A 57 5.23 -6.33 6.90
N LYS A 58 6.06 -5.33 6.61
CA LYS A 58 7.51 -5.41 6.89
C LYS A 58 7.70 -5.28 8.40
N LEU A 59 8.25 -6.30 9.05
CA LEU A 59 8.48 -6.29 10.49
C LEU A 59 9.83 -5.65 10.81
N ASP A 60 9.78 -4.48 11.45
CA ASP A 60 10.92 -3.80 12.04
C ASP A 60 10.80 -3.85 13.59
N LYS A 61 11.89 -3.61 14.32
CA LYS A 61 11.90 -3.68 15.80
C LYS A 61 10.77 -2.84 16.42
N ASP A 62 10.58 -1.61 15.96
CA ASP A 62 9.55 -0.71 16.48
C ASP A 62 8.13 -1.12 16.05
N ARG A 63 8.02 -1.80 14.91
CA ARG A 63 6.72 -2.28 14.43
C ARG A 63 6.23 -3.47 15.24
N LYS A 64 7.13 -4.37 15.68
CA LYS A 64 6.80 -5.44 16.63
C LYS A 64 6.32 -4.87 17.96
N LYS A 65 7.06 -3.93 18.55
CA LYS A 65 6.65 -3.22 19.78
C LYS A 65 5.27 -2.57 19.66
N THR A 66 4.98 -1.94 18.52
CA THR A 66 3.68 -1.31 18.27
C THR A 66 2.55 -2.32 18.17
N LEU A 67 2.79 -3.46 17.51
CA LEU A 67 1.81 -4.54 17.40
C LEU A 67 1.53 -5.18 18.76
N GLU A 68 2.57 -5.48 19.55
CA GLU A 68 2.44 -6.02 20.91
C GLU A 68 1.66 -5.07 21.83
N ARG A 69 1.96 -3.76 21.76
CA ARG A 69 1.22 -2.74 22.51
C ARG A 69 -0.25 -2.69 22.11
N LYS A 70 -0.55 -2.72 20.80
CA LYS A 70 -1.94 -2.70 20.31
C LYS A 70 -2.70 -3.99 20.64
N ALA A 71 -2.03 -5.14 20.62
CA ALA A 71 -2.63 -6.43 20.96
C ALA A 71 -2.98 -6.58 22.45
N LYS A 72 -2.32 -5.81 23.33
CA LYS A 72 -2.61 -5.79 24.77
C LYS A 72 -3.77 -4.88 25.18
N SER A 73 -4.21 -3.99 24.29
CA SER A 73 -5.38 -3.15 24.56
C SER A 73 -6.65 -3.97 24.30
N PRO A 74 -7.62 -4.00 25.22
CA PRO A 74 -8.92 -4.64 24.99
C PRO A 74 -9.70 -3.95 23.86
#